data_AF-A0A2A6RN07-F1
#
_entry.id   AF-A0A2A6RN07-F1
#
_cell.length_a   1.000
_cell.length_b   1.000
_cell.length_c   1.000
_cell.angle_alpha   90.00
_cell.angle_beta   90.00
_cell.angle_gamma   90.00
#
_symmetry.space_group_name_H-M   'P 1'
#
loop_
_entity.id
_entity.type
_entity.pdbx_description
1 polymer ?
#
loop_
_entity_poly.entity_id
_entity_poly.type
_entity_poly.pdbx_seq_one_letter_code
_entity_poly.pdbx_strand_id
1 'polypeptide(L)'
;MSKGHFTIPTRVYLSAGQRLQLQFLLRQEERELDDLLTELLSNYLDGMPEPPSASAQALGADLNEELRRRRQELRRLRPRLKDSHNPAPAWLAQMVADLEAEIARLERHVGAGGSQG
;
A
#
# COMPACT_ATOMS: atom_id res chain seq x y z
N MET A 1 1.83 16.75 -7.95
CA MET A 1 1.95 15.31 -7.69
C MET A 1 1.79 15.09 -6.20
N SER A 2 0.64 14.59 -5.74
CA SER A 2 0.43 14.33 -4.31
C SER A 2 1.17 13.05 -3.93
N LYS A 3 2.29 13.17 -3.22
CA LYS A 3 2.96 12.02 -2.60
C LYS A 3 1.95 11.34 -1.67
N GLY A 4 1.65 10.06 -1.90
CA GLY A 4 0.77 9.31 -1.01
C GLY A 4 1.38 9.25 0.38
N HIS A 5 0.62 9.62 1.40
CA HIS A 5 1.04 9.43 2.78
C HIS A 5 0.96 7.94 3.11
N PHE A 6 2.11 7.32 3.35
CA PHE A 6 2.17 5.95 3.86
C PHE A 6 2.21 6.00 5.39
N THR A 7 1.36 5.20 6.03
CA THR A 7 1.36 5.05 7.49
C THR A 7 1.93 3.68 7.82
N ILE A 8 3.05 3.64 8.57
CA ILE A 8 3.63 2.40 9.07
C ILE A 8 3.16 2.24 10.53
N PRO A 9 2.27 1.27 10.84
CA PRO A 9 1.85 1.03 12.21
C PRO A 9 3.00 0.40 13.00
N THR A 10 3.61 1.17 13.90
CA THR A 10 4.74 0.73 14.72
C THR A 10 4.31 0.59 16.19
N ARG A 11 4.71 -0.50 16.84
CA ARG A 11 4.54 -0.69 18.29
C ARG A 11 5.88 -0.56 19.01
N VAL A 12 5.98 0.37 19.94
CA VAL A 12 7.15 0.56 20.80
C VAL A 12 6.80 0.11 22.21
N TYR A 13 7.58 -0.82 22.77
CA TYR A 13 7.42 -1.28 24.14
C TYR A 13 8.40 -0.54 25.05
N LEU A 14 7.86 0.17 26.04
CA LEU A 14 8.63 0.88 27.06
C LEU A 14 8.19 0.39 28.43
N SER A 15 9.15 0.26 29.35
CA SER A 15 8.83 0.12 30.77
C SER A 15 8.19 1.42 31.30
N ALA A 16 7.54 1.34 32.47
CA ALA A 16 6.93 2.52 33.08
C ALA A 16 7.96 3.63 33.35
N GLY A 17 9.16 3.28 33.82
CA GLY A 17 10.25 4.24 34.05
C GLY A 17 10.75 4.89 32.75
N GLN A 18 10.93 4.09 31.70
CA GLN A 18 11.34 4.60 30.38
C GLN A 18 10.29 5.54 29.78
N ARG A 19 9.00 5.24 29.96
CA ARG A 19 7.91 6.10 29.49
C ARG A 19 7.91 7.45 30.22
N LEU A 20 8.09 7.45 31.54
CA LEU A 20 8.15 8.68 32.33
C LEU A 20 9.36 9.54 31.91
N GLN A 21 10.52 8.91 31.73
CA GLN A 21 11.72 9.59 31.29
C GLN A 21 11.56 10.18 29.88
N LEU A 22 10.97 9.43 28.95
CA LEU A 22 10.68 9.93 27.60
C LEU A 22 9.70 11.11 27.62
N GLN A 23 8.62 11.03 28.40
CA GLN A 23 7.67 12.15 28.53
C GLN A 23 8.31 13.39 29.15
N PHE A 24 9.22 13.21 30.11
CA PHE A 24 9.97 14.31 30.70
C PHE A 24 10.84 15.02 29.65
N LEU A 25 11.60 14.24 28.87
CA LEU A 25 12.46 14.77 27.80
C LEU A 25 11.66 15.48 26.71
N LEU A 26 10.55 14.88 26.25
CA LEU A 26 9.66 15.50 25.26
C LEU A 26 9.11 16.84 25.73
N ARG A 27 8.70 16.94 27.00
CA ARG A 27 8.24 18.22 27.58
C ARG A 27 9.35 19.25 27.71
N GLN A 28 10.55 18.83 28.09
CA GLN A 28 11.70 19.71 28.23
C GLN A 28 12.10 20.33 26.88
N GLU A 29 11.94 19.58 25.78
CA GLU A 29 12.26 20.01 24.42
C GLU A 29 11.05 20.60 23.66
N GLU A 30 9.88 20.71 24.30
CA GLU A 30 8.62 21.14 23.66
C GLU A 30 8.30 20.37 22.37
N ARG A 31 8.59 19.06 22.36
CA ARG A 31 8.36 18.17 21.21
C ARG A 31 7.22 17.19 21.45
N GLU A 32 6.48 16.92 20.38
CA GLU A 32 5.52 15.81 20.34
C GLU A 32 6.21 14.49 20.01
N LEU A 33 5.65 13.39 20.53
CA LEU A 33 6.19 12.04 20.31
C LEU A 33 6.17 11.65 18.84
N ASP A 34 5.10 11.98 18.13
CA ASP A 34 4.91 11.62 16.71
C ASP A 34 5.96 12.30 15.83
N ASP A 35 6.30 13.56 16.14
CA ASP A 35 7.34 14.32 15.43
C ASP A 35 8.73 13.72 15.68
N LEU A 36 9.03 13.36 16.94
CA LEU A 36 10.28 12.70 17.29
C LEU A 36 10.42 11.34 16.59
N LEU A 37 9.37 10.52 16.64
CA LEU A 37 9.38 9.20 16.00
C LEU A 37 9.52 9.33 14.49
N THR A 38 8.82 10.29 13.88
CA THR A 38 8.93 10.56 12.44
C THR A 38 10.36 10.94 12.06
N GLU A 39 10.97 11.89 12.78
CA GLU A 39 12.35 12.32 12.52
C GLU A 39 13.34 11.16 12.68
N LEU A 40 13.24 10.38 13.77
CA LEU A 40 14.09 9.23 14.01
C LEU A 40 13.95 8.17 12.91
N LEU A 41 12.72 7.87 12.49
CA LEU A 41 12.48 6.91 11.42
C LEU A 41 13.03 7.42 10.09
N SER A 42 12.80 8.68 9.74
CA SER A 42 13.31 9.29 8.52
C SER A 42 14.84 9.26 8.48
N ASN A 43 15.50 9.73 9.54
CA ASN A 43 16.96 9.72 9.64
C ASN A 43 17.54 8.30 9.56
N TYR A 44 16.86 7.33 10.17
CA TYR A 44 17.26 5.93 10.08
C TYR A 44 17.12 5.39 8.64
N LEU A 45 15.98 5.64 8.00
CA LEU A 45 15.72 5.18 6.63
C LEU A 45 16.64 5.84 5.60
N ASP A 46 16.98 7.11 5.77
CA ASP A 46 17.91 7.83 4.89
C ASP A 46 19.34 7.26 4.98
N GLY A 47 19.72 6.70 6.13
CA GLY A 47 21.01 6.04 6.34
C GLY A 47 21.02 4.56 5.96
N MET A 48 19.86 3.97 5.66
CA MET A 48 19.80 2.57 5.26
C MET A 48 20.26 2.42 3.81
N PRO A 49 21.08 1.39 3.51
CA PRO A 49 21.39 1.08 2.13
C PRO A 49 20.10 0.79 1.38
N GLU A 50 20.02 1.26 0.14
CA GLU A 50 18.86 1.02 -0.71
C GLU A 50 18.54 -0.48 -0.74
N PRO A 51 17.28 -0.88 -0.48
CA PRO A 51 16.94 -2.28 -0.39
C PRO A 51 17.39 -3.00 -1.67
N PRO A 52 17.95 -4.22 -1.55
CA PRO A 52 18.42 -4.95 -2.71
C PRO A 52 17.30 -5.07 -3.74
N SER A 53 17.62 -4.84 -5.01
CA SER A 53 16.66 -4.81 -6.11
C SER A 53 15.74 -6.04 -6.16
N ALA A 54 16.19 -7.18 -5.65
CA ALA A 54 15.41 -8.41 -5.51
C ALA A 54 14.14 -8.23 -4.66
N SER A 55 14.17 -7.42 -3.60
CA SER A 55 13.01 -7.16 -2.74
C SER A 55 11.95 -6.31 -3.46
N ALA A 56 12.38 -5.30 -4.20
CA ALA A 56 11.50 -4.48 -5.04
C ALA A 56 10.93 -5.30 -6.22
N GLN A 57 11.74 -6.17 -6.81
CA GLN A 57 11.32 -7.08 -7.89
C GLN A 57 10.31 -8.12 -7.39
N ALA A 58 10.46 -8.67 -6.18
CA ALA A 58 9.52 -9.61 -5.59
C ALA A 58 8.14 -8.97 -5.35
N LEU A 59 8.11 -7.77 -4.76
CA LEU A 59 6.86 -7.00 -4.61
C LEU A 59 6.21 -6.69 -5.96
N GLY A 60 7.00 -6.30 -6.96
CA GLY A 60 6.51 -6.09 -8.32
C GLY A 60 5.97 -7.36 -8.99
N ALA A 61 6.59 -8.52 -8.73
CA ALA A 61 6.14 -9.81 -9.23
C ALA A 61 4.80 -10.20 -8.62
N ASP A 62 4.64 -10.07 -7.30
CA ASP A 62 3.39 -10.38 -6.59
C ASP A 62 2.23 -9.49 -7.08
N LEU A 63 2.48 -8.19 -7.27
CA LEU A 63 1.48 -7.25 -7.81
C LEU A 63 1.10 -7.59 -9.26
N ASN A 64 2.06 -7.99 -10.08
CA ASN A 64 1.82 -8.41 -11.46
C ASN A 64 1.02 -9.72 -11.53
N GLU A 65 1.28 -10.67 -10.63
CA GLU A 65 0.52 -11.90 -10.53
C GLU A 65 -0.94 -11.64 -10.13
N GLU A 66 -1.17 -10.79 -9.12
CA GLU A 66 -2.52 -10.43 -8.70
C GLU A 66 -3.29 -9.72 -9.82
N LEU A 67 -2.64 -8.77 -10.50
CA LEU A 67 -3.21 -8.07 -11.65
C LEU A 67 -3.54 -9.04 -12.80
N ARG A 68 -2.69 -10.05 -13.04
CA ARG A 68 -2.95 -11.12 -14.01
C ARG A 68 -4.17 -11.96 -13.61
N ARG A 69 -4.29 -12.34 -12.33
CA ARG A 69 -5.45 -13.11 -11.81
C ARG A 69 -6.75 -12.34 -12.00
N ARG A 70 -6.80 -11.07 -11.61
CA ARG A 70 -7.99 -10.22 -11.73
C ARG A 70 -8.41 -10.00 -13.19
N ARG A 71 -7.45 -9.79 -14.10
CA ARG A 71 -7.74 -9.71 -15.55
C ARG A 71 -8.29 -11.01 -16.11
N GLN A 72 -7.81 -12.16 -15.66
CA GLN A 72 -8.36 -13.46 -16.07
C GLN A 72 -9.79 -13.65 -15.57
N GLU A 73 -10.08 -13.26 -14.34
CA GLU A 73 -11.43 -13.28 -13.77
C GLU A 73 -12.38 -12.38 -14.57
N LEU A 74 -11.98 -11.14 -14.86
CA LEU A 74 -12.76 -10.23 -15.68
C LEU A 74 -13.04 -10.79 -17.09
N ARG A 75 -12.05 -11.43 -17.72
CA ARG A 75 -12.21 -12.09 -19.03
C ARG A 75 -13.22 -13.24 -18.98
N ARG A 76 -13.32 -13.96 -17.86
CA ARG A 76 -14.30 -15.03 -17.68
C ARG A 76 -15.72 -14.49 -17.47
N LEU A 77 -15.87 -13.35 -16.80
CA LEU A 77 -17.18 -12.79 -16.45
C LEU A 77 -17.78 -11.90 -17.55
N ARG A 78 -16.97 -11.23 -18.37
CA ARG A 78 -17.44 -10.36 -19.46
C ARG A 78 -18.39 -11.03 -20.46
N PRO A 79 -18.17 -12.29 -20.91
CA PRO A 79 -19.11 -12.97 -21.80
C PRO A 79 -20.49 -13.18 -21.15
N ARG A 80 -20.53 -13.48 -19.84
CA ARG A 80 -21.77 -13.64 -19.08
C ARG A 80 -22.56 -12.34 -18.93
N LEU A 81 -21.88 -11.19 -19.03
CA LEU A 81 -22.52 -9.89 -19.00
C LEU A 81 -23.13 -9.49 -20.35
N LYS A 82 -22.56 -10.01 -21.45
CA LYS A 82 -22.95 -9.69 -22.83
C LYS A 82 -23.91 -10.70 -23.44
N ASP A 83 -24.33 -11.71 -22.68
CA ASP A 83 -25.26 -12.72 -23.16
C ASP A 83 -26.62 -12.07 -23.45
N SER A 84 -26.97 -12.01 -24.74
CA SER A 84 -28.18 -11.35 -25.23
C SER A 84 -29.45 -12.14 -24.88
N HIS A 85 -29.31 -13.42 -24.53
CA HIS A 85 -30.42 -14.32 -24.20
C HIS A 85 -30.69 -14.39 -22.70
N ASN A 86 -29.77 -13.90 -21.86
CA ASN A 86 -29.90 -13.91 -20.41
C ASN A 86 -29.36 -12.61 -19.80
N PRO A 87 -30.23 -11.64 -19.45
CA PRO A 87 -29.79 -10.39 -18.87
C PRO A 87 -29.03 -10.66 -17.56
N ALA A 88 -27.83 -10.08 -17.45
CA ALA A 88 -26.97 -10.28 -16.30
C ALA A 88 -27.64 -9.78 -15.01
N PRO A 89 -27.60 -10.56 -13.92
CA PRO A 89 -28.06 -10.09 -12.62
C PRO A 89 -27.29 -8.83 -12.18
N ALA A 90 -27.96 -7.92 -11.46
CA ALA A 90 -27.36 -6.68 -10.99
C ALA A 90 -26.09 -6.91 -10.15
N TRP A 91 -26.05 -7.98 -9.34
CA TRP A 91 -24.88 -8.34 -8.53
C TRP A 91 -23.65 -8.71 -9.41
N LEU A 92 -23.86 -9.26 -10.60
CA LEU A 92 -22.78 -9.63 -11.52
C LEU A 92 -22.21 -8.39 -12.21
N ALA A 93 -23.07 -7.43 -12.57
CA ALA A 93 -22.63 -6.13 -13.09
C ALA A 93 -21.82 -5.35 -12.05
N GLN A 94 -22.26 -5.35 -10.79
CA GLN A 94 -21.53 -4.72 -9.69
C GLN A 94 -20.15 -5.38 -9.49
N MET A 95 -20.09 -6.71 -9.43
CA MET A 95 -18.83 -7.44 -9.25
C MET A 95 -17.83 -7.17 -10.38
N VAL A 96 -18.31 -7.04 -11.63
CA VAL A 96 -17.47 -6.67 -12.77
C VAL A 96 -16.95 -5.24 -12.63
N ALA A 97 -17.78 -4.29 -12.20
CA ALA A 97 -17.36 -2.91 -11.96
C ALA A 97 -16.31 -2.81 -10.84
N ASP A 98 -16.50 -3.57 -9.76
CA ASP A 98 -15.55 -3.64 -8.64
C ASP A 98 -14.20 -4.23 -9.08
N LEU A 99 -14.22 -5.29 -9.91
CA LEU A 99 -13.01 -5.88 -10.51
C LEU A 99 -12.28 -4.91 -11.44
N GLU A 100 -13.02 -4.14 -12.25
CA GLU A 100 -12.43 -3.13 -13.14
C GLU A 100 -11.78 -1.98 -12.35
N ALA A 101 -12.42 -1.53 -11.27
CA ALA A 101 -11.86 -0.51 -10.38
C ALA A 101 -10.58 -0.99 -9.67
N GLU A 102 -10.55 -2.25 -9.20
CA GLU A 102 -9.38 -2.82 -8.54
C GLU A 102 -8.22 -3.04 -9.54
N ILE A 103 -8.51 -3.48 -10.78
CA ILE A 103 -7.49 -3.56 -11.83
C ILE A 103 -6.89 -2.18 -12.11
N ALA A 104 -7.71 -1.13 -12.26
CA ALA A 104 -7.24 0.23 -12.48
C ALA A 104 -6.42 0.78 -11.29
N ARG A 105 -6.73 0.34 -10.07
CA ARG A 105 -5.91 0.65 -8.88
C ARG A 105 -4.55 -0.05 -8.96
N LEU A 106 -4.51 -1.35 -9.23
CA LEU A 106 -3.28 -2.13 -9.31
C LEU A 106 -2.37 -1.65 -10.46
N GLU A 107 -2.94 -1.32 -11.62
CA GLU A 107 -2.21 -0.77 -12.77
C GLU A 107 -1.49 0.54 -12.42
N ARG A 108 -2.12 1.41 -11.60
CA ARG A 108 -1.47 2.64 -11.11
C ARG A 108 -0.30 2.35 -10.16
N HIS A 109 -0.38 1.29 -9.36
CA HIS A 109 0.71 0.91 -8.44
C HIS A 109 1.88 0.28 -9.20
N VAL A 110 1.60 -0.58 -10.19
CA VAL A 110 2.63 -1.17 -11.06
C VAL A 110 3.30 -0.11 -11.95
N GLY A 111 2.52 0.83 -12.50
CA GLY A 111 3.05 1.94 -13.32
C GLY A 111 3.86 2.97 -12.54
N ALA A 112 3.55 3.19 -11.26
CA ALA A 112 4.31 4.09 -10.39
C ALA A 112 5.66 3.50 -9.92
N GLY A 113 5.78 2.18 -9.85
CA GLY A 113 7.03 1.49 -9.47
C GLY A 113 8.03 1.26 -10.61
N GLY A 114 7.64 1.49 -11.87
CA GLY A 114 8.47 1.26 -13.06
C GLY A 114 9.21 2.49 -13.61
N SER A 115 9.07 3.66 -12.97
CA SER A 115 9.66 4.92 -13.42
C SER A 115 10.80 5.39 -12.52
N GLN A 116 11.74 4.50 -12.22
CA GLN A 116 13.11 4.85 -11.81
C GLN A 116 14.05 3.89 -12.55
N GLY A 117 14.57 4.38 -13.67
CA GLY A 117 15.62 3.78 -14.49
C GLY A 117 16.47 4.91 -15.03
#